data_AF-A0A2W4QJF3-F1
#
_entry.id   AF-A0A2W4QJF3-F1
#
_cell.length_a   1.000
_cell.length_b   1.000
_cell.length_c   1.000
_cell.angle_alpha   90.00
_cell.angle_beta   90.00
_cell.angle_gamma   90.00
#
_symmetry.space_group_name_H-M   'P 1'
#
loop_
_entity.id
_entity.type
_entity.pdbx_description
1 polymer ?
#
loop_
_entity_poly.entity_id
_entity_poly.type
_entity_poly.pdbx_seq_one_letter_code
_entity_poly.pdbx_strand_id
1 'polypeptide(L)'
;HTDFFKNNIWFAPTNRQMLETVSQNAQRIRQYGIEEGDLEVERFLDAVLSIADHIDPFPRREPPEPEREAAPAPGEGPYDDLFPREEAVERKAREKVRKPARRKVPAAPEKDLLLFLLEHADHLEDWQRDIIAIVREESLYFVPQRMTKIMNEGWASFWHMRIMRELDLTDEEFVEFGRLHAAVCTPGHMRINPYYLGLKIFEDIEKRFGREKIFEVREMENDVSFLRGYLTEELCEELDLFVYELKDDAWKITDKQWERVRDALCDSMTNFGNPYIVVEDGDYRGRKELLLRHQHDGRDLDLPYAEKTMQYLYQLWGRPVHLETQVEGRPTRITCEGEKVTMEKL
;
A
#
# COMPACT_ATOMS: atom_id res chain seq x y z
N HIS A 1 7.72 -20.95 -7.99
CA HIS A 1 7.78 -20.03 -6.83
C HIS A 1 9.16 -19.91 -6.22
N THR A 2 9.75 -20.95 -5.61
CA THR A 2 11.06 -20.83 -4.91
C THR A 2 12.18 -20.27 -5.77
N ASP A 3 12.25 -20.67 -7.05
CA ASP A 3 13.19 -20.08 -8.00
C ASP A 3 12.98 -18.57 -8.21
N PHE A 4 11.72 -18.12 -8.27
CA PHE A 4 11.39 -16.70 -8.41
C PHE A 4 11.83 -15.90 -7.18
N PHE A 5 11.43 -16.34 -5.99
CA PHE A 5 11.76 -15.67 -4.72
C PHE A 5 13.27 -15.59 -4.48
N LYS A 6 14.02 -16.61 -4.88
CA LYS A 6 15.47 -16.64 -4.69
C LYS A 6 16.22 -15.65 -5.60
N ASN A 7 15.69 -15.40 -6.80
CA ASN A 7 16.43 -14.73 -7.86
C ASN A 7 15.84 -13.39 -8.30
N ASN A 8 14.73 -12.93 -7.73
CA ASN A 8 14.18 -11.60 -8.01
C ASN A 8 14.69 -10.56 -6.99
N ILE A 9 15.13 -9.40 -7.47
CA ILE A 9 15.77 -8.35 -6.67
C ILE A 9 14.86 -7.80 -5.55
N TRP A 10 13.54 -7.79 -5.75
CA TRP A 10 12.57 -7.29 -4.76
C TRP A 10 12.49 -8.17 -3.52
N PHE A 11 12.92 -9.44 -3.61
CA PHE A 11 13.01 -10.36 -2.48
C PHE A 11 14.37 -10.30 -1.76
N ALA A 12 15.36 -9.60 -2.30
CA ALA A 12 16.68 -9.46 -1.69
C ALA A 12 16.66 -8.98 -0.21
N PRO A 13 15.80 -8.03 0.21
CA PRO A 13 15.76 -7.58 1.60
C PRO A 13 14.96 -8.50 2.53
N THR A 14 14.32 -9.56 2.03
CA THR A 14 13.42 -10.39 2.85
C THR A 14 14.18 -11.31 3.80
N ASN A 15 13.62 -11.53 4.99
CA ASN A 15 14.19 -12.44 5.99
C ASN A 15 14.10 -13.91 5.52
N ARG A 16 15.24 -14.59 5.40
CA ARG A 16 15.30 -16.00 4.97
C ARG A 16 14.83 -16.99 6.04
N GLN A 17 14.73 -16.56 7.30
CA GLN A 17 14.28 -17.36 8.45
C GLN A 17 12.83 -17.04 8.84
N MET A 18 12.03 -16.48 7.93
CA MET A 18 10.68 -16.01 8.25
C MET A 18 9.80 -17.09 8.92
N LEU A 19 9.94 -18.37 8.55
CA LEU A 19 9.18 -19.45 9.20
C LEU A 19 9.47 -19.57 10.70
N GLU A 20 10.72 -19.39 11.11
CA GLU A 20 11.11 -19.38 12.53
C GLU A 20 10.55 -18.15 13.23
N THR A 21 10.65 -16.98 12.60
CA THR A 21 10.08 -15.71 13.09
C THR A 21 8.57 -15.80 13.31
N VAL A 22 7.80 -16.25 12.31
CA VAL A 22 6.34 -16.45 12.43
C VAL A 22 6.01 -17.45 13.54
N SER A 23 6.78 -18.53 13.66
CA SER A 23 6.56 -19.51 14.73
C SER A 23 6.76 -18.92 16.12
N GLN A 24 7.80 -18.11 16.31
CA GLN A 24 8.09 -17.40 17.56
C GLN A 24 7.02 -16.32 17.85
N ASN A 25 6.63 -15.54 16.84
CA ASN A 25 5.55 -14.56 16.94
C ASN A 25 4.23 -15.21 17.39
N ALA A 26 3.87 -16.34 16.77
CA ALA A 26 2.67 -17.09 17.14
C ALA A 26 2.73 -17.65 18.57
N GLN A 27 3.91 -18.02 19.08
CA GLN A 27 4.08 -18.42 20.48
C GLN A 27 3.88 -17.24 21.43
N ARG A 28 4.43 -16.06 21.09
CA ARG A 28 4.25 -14.82 21.87
C ARG A 28 2.79 -14.39 21.94
N ILE A 29 2.09 -14.36 20.80
CA ILE A 29 0.65 -14.03 20.76
C ILE A 29 -0.16 -14.99 21.64
N ARG A 30 0.14 -16.30 21.59
CA ARG A 30 -0.51 -17.28 22.48
C ARG A 30 -0.20 -17.03 23.95
N GLN A 31 1.03 -16.61 24.27
CA GLN A 31 1.40 -16.29 25.65
C GLN A 31 0.61 -15.08 26.17
N TYR A 32 0.44 -14.03 25.35
CA TYR A 32 -0.41 -12.90 25.71
C TYR A 32 -1.88 -13.31 25.90
N GLY A 33 -2.39 -14.25 25.09
CA GLY A 33 -3.74 -14.79 25.29
C GLY A 33 -3.94 -15.45 26.66
N ILE A 34 -2.89 -16.08 27.21
CA ILE A 34 -2.91 -16.67 28.56
C ILE A 34 -2.82 -15.59 29.66
N GLU A 35 -2.00 -14.55 29.45
CA GLU A 35 -1.73 -13.51 30.45
C GLU A 35 -2.83 -12.46 30.54
N GLU A 36 -3.29 -11.96 29.39
CA GLU A 36 -4.23 -10.84 29.26
C GLU A 36 -5.67 -11.31 28.92
N GLY A 37 -5.80 -12.53 28.40
CA GLY A 37 -7.05 -13.14 27.98
C GLY A 37 -7.24 -13.18 26.47
N ASP A 38 -7.59 -14.35 25.94
CA ASP A 38 -7.71 -14.61 24.49
C ASP A 38 -8.59 -13.60 23.75
N LEU A 39 -9.75 -13.25 24.33
CA LEU A 39 -10.72 -12.35 23.69
C LEU A 39 -10.17 -10.91 23.54
N GLU A 40 -9.41 -10.44 24.53
CA GLU A 40 -8.84 -9.08 24.49
C GLU A 40 -7.71 -9.00 23.46
N VAL A 41 -6.86 -10.04 23.43
CA VAL A 41 -5.79 -10.16 22.44
C VAL A 41 -6.35 -10.29 21.02
N GLU A 42 -7.37 -11.11 20.81
CA GLU A 42 -8.03 -11.28 19.50
C GLU A 42 -8.65 -9.96 19.04
N ARG A 43 -9.39 -9.28 19.92
CA ARG A 43 -10.00 -7.97 19.61
C ARG A 43 -8.96 -6.92 19.24
N PHE A 44 -7.83 -6.88 19.94
CA PHE A 44 -6.75 -5.95 19.62
C PHE A 44 -6.07 -6.33 18.31
N LEU A 45 -5.79 -7.62 18.09
CA LEU A 45 -5.20 -8.13 16.86
C LEU A 45 -6.08 -7.83 15.64
N ASP A 46 -7.39 -8.01 15.73
CA ASP A 46 -8.36 -7.64 14.67
C ASP A 46 -8.27 -6.15 14.32
N ALA A 47 -8.14 -5.30 15.34
CA ALA A 47 -7.98 -3.86 15.13
C ALA A 47 -6.70 -3.53 14.38
N VAL A 48 -5.57 -4.15 14.75
CA VAL A 48 -4.28 -3.97 14.07
C VAL A 48 -4.33 -4.52 12.63
N LEU A 49 -4.93 -5.70 12.44
CA LEU A 49 -5.07 -6.34 11.12
C LEU A 49 -5.94 -5.49 10.17
N SER A 50 -6.91 -4.74 10.68
CA SER A 50 -7.75 -3.85 9.87
C SER A 50 -6.99 -2.75 9.14
N ILE A 51 -5.77 -2.43 9.59
CA ILE A 51 -4.89 -1.41 9.00
C ILE A 51 -3.52 -1.97 8.58
N ALA A 52 -3.35 -3.29 8.57
CA ALA A 52 -2.07 -3.97 8.31
C ALA A 52 -1.45 -3.64 6.95
N ASP A 53 -2.28 -3.21 6.00
CA ASP A 53 -1.87 -2.83 4.66
C ASP A 53 -1.42 -1.36 4.52
N HIS A 54 -1.68 -0.52 5.52
CA HIS A 54 -1.30 0.89 5.53
C HIS A 54 0.12 1.08 6.11
N ILE A 55 1.08 0.39 5.48
CA ILE A 55 2.51 0.45 5.79
C ILE A 55 3.27 1.16 4.66
N ASP A 56 4.45 1.69 4.98
CA ASP A 56 5.36 2.23 3.97
C ASP A 56 6.60 1.34 3.76
N PRO A 57 6.66 0.55 2.68
CA PRO A 57 7.85 -0.22 2.36
C PRO A 57 9.02 0.64 1.87
N PHE A 58 8.77 1.88 1.45
CA PHE A 58 9.77 2.80 0.91
C PHE A 58 9.75 4.13 1.67
N PRO A 59 10.06 4.11 2.98
CA PRO A 59 9.96 5.30 3.81
C PRO A 59 10.78 6.43 3.18
N ARG A 60 10.12 7.56 2.94
CA ARG A 60 10.79 8.75 2.44
C ARG A 60 11.77 9.22 3.52
N ARG A 61 13.06 8.96 3.31
CA ARG A 61 14.12 9.66 4.04
C ARG A 61 14.21 11.07 3.47
N GLU A 62 13.25 11.92 3.81
CA GLU A 62 13.50 13.36 3.67
C GLU A 62 14.66 13.70 4.62
N PRO A 63 15.74 14.32 4.14
CA PRO A 63 16.76 14.83 5.05
C PRO A 63 16.05 15.76 6.03
N PRO A 64 16.42 15.75 7.33
CA PRO A 64 15.82 16.64 8.30
C PRO A 64 15.83 18.05 7.70
N GLU A 65 14.67 18.72 7.72
CA GLU A 65 14.62 20.12 7.29
C GLU A 65 15.79 20.80 8.00
N PRO A 66 16.73 21.44 7.26
CA PRO A 66 17.77 22.20 7.93
C PRO A 66 17.05 23.11 8.89
N GLU A 67 17.43 23.07 10.18
CA GLU A 67 16.90 24.02 11.15
C GLU A 67 16.94 25.36 10.45
N ARG A 68 15.75 25.93 10.17
CA ARG A 68 15.70 27.26 9.61
C ARG A 68 16.34 28.11 10.69
N GLU A 69 17.64 28.38 10.55
CA GLU A 69 18.32 29.42 11.27
C GLU A 69 17.37 30.61 11.18
N ALA A 70 16.94 31.10 12.33
CA ALA A 70 16.02 32.22 12.39
C ALA A 70 16.58 33.26 11.43
N ALA A 71 15.82 33.58 10.38
CA ALA A 71 16.27 34.57 9.40
C ALA A 71 16.76 35.77 10.20
N PRO A 72 17.99 36.27 9.94
CA PRO A 72 18.60 37.32 10.74
C PRO A 72 17.59 38.45 10.93
N ALA A 73 17.55 39.03 12.12
CA ALA A 73 16.57 40.05 12.42
C ALA A 73 16.67 41.15 11.35
N PRO A 74 15.54 41.68 10.82
CA PRO A 74 15.60 42.73 9.82
C PRO A 74 16.40 43.92 10.38
N GLY A 75 17.60 44.16 9.83
CA GLY A 75 18.62 45.09 10.35
C GLY A 75 20.04 44.53 10.52
N GLU A 76 20.29 43.23 10.35
CA GLU A 76 21.61 42.58 10.57
C GLU A 76 22.35 42.14 9.28
N GLY A 77 21.80 42.40 8.10
CA GLY A 77 22.44 42.07 6.82
C GLY A 77 23.37 43.18 6.29
N PRO A 78 24.43 42.84 5.53
CA PRO A 78 25.36 43.82 4.94
C PRO A 78 24.74 44.76 3.88
N TYR A 79 23.43 44.64 3.62
CA TYR A 79 22.68 45.39 2.61
C TYR A 79 21.37 45.98 3.15
N ASP A 80 21.18 46.03 4.47
CA ASP A 80 19.95 46.56 5.10
C ASP A 80 19.78 48.08 4.92
N ASP A 81 20.82 48.78 4.47
CA ASP A 81 20.80 50.19 4.08
C ASP A 81 20.10 50.45 2.73
N LEU A 82 19.87 49.40 1.92
CA LEU A 82 19.24 49.50 0.60
C LEU A 82 17.71 49.51 0.63
N PHE A 83 17.07 49.23 1.77
CA PHE A 83 15.61 49.12 1.88
C PHE A 83 15.00 50.22 2.78
N PRO A 84 13.96 50.95 2.34
CA PRO A 84 13.31 51.99 3.12
C PRO A 84 12.73 51.44 4.44
N ARG A 85 13.01 52.13 5.55
CA ARG A 85 12.57 51.72 6.90
C ARG A 85 11.05 51.56 7.04
N GLU A 86 10.26 52.23 6.21
CA GLU A 86 8.79 52.14 6.22
C GLU A 86 8.29 50.74 5.79
N GLU A 87 8.91 50.12 4.78
CA GLU A 87 8.56 48.76 4.32
C GLU A 87 8.93 47.70 5.38
N ALA A 88 10.03 47.92 6.11
CA ALA A 88 10.45 47.03 7.20
C ALA A 88 9.51 47.08 8.42
N VAL A 89 8.88 48.24 8.68
CA VAL A 89 7.89 48.39 9.77
C VAL A 89 6.58 47.71 9.41
N GLU A 90 6.10 47.85 8.18
CA GLU A 90 4.90 47.13 7.69
C GLU A 90 5.13 45.61 7.65
N ARG A 91 6.33 45.17 7.25
CA ARG A 91 6.69 43.74 7.28
C ARG A 91 6.74 43.20 8.72
N LYS A 92 7.32 43.94 9.66
CA LYS A 92 7.31 43.61 11.10
C LYS A 92 5.91 43.58 11.69
N ALA A 93 5.00 44.45 11.24
CA ALA A 93 3.60 44.45 11.65
C ALA A 93 2.84 43.23 11.10
N ARG A 94 3.09 42.83 9.84
CA ARG A 94 2.52 41.62 9.23
C ARG A 94 3.09 40.32 9.82
N GLU A 95 4.38 40.28 10.15
CA GLU A 95 5.05 39.12 10.76
C GLU A 95 4.63 38.92 12.22
N LYS A 96 4.46 39.98 13.03
CA LYS A 96 4.02 39.88 14.44
C LYS A 96 2.59 39.33 14.61
N VAL A 97 1.75 39.38 13.57
CA VAL A 97 0.35 38.91 13.62
C VAL A 97 0.22 37.42 13.30
N ARG A 98 1.23 36.79 12.70
CA ARG A 98 1.25 35.34 12.53
C ARG A 98 1.67 34.68 13.85
N LYS A 99 0.69 34.28 14.67
CA LYS A 99 0.93 33.28 15.72
C LYS A 99 1.72 32.12 15.10
N PRO A 100 2.78 31.60 15.76
CA PRO A 100 3.49 30.45 15.22
C PRO A 100 2.45 29.34 15.01
N ALA A 101 2.33 28.88 13.76
CA ALA A 101 1.49 27.73 13.47
C ALA A 101 1.99 26.57 14.33
N ARG A 102 1.08 25.88 15.02
CA ARG A 102 1.45 24.69 15.80
C ARG A 102 2.17 23.73 14.85
N ARG A 103 3.32 23.23 15.29
CA ARG A 103 4.05 22.19 14.55
C ARG A 103 3.19 20.92 14.57
N LYS A 104 2.86 20.41 13.39
CA LYS A 104 2.16 19.13 13.23
C LYS A 104 3.09 18.00 13.66
N VAL A 105 2.51 16.92 14.17
CA VAL A 105 3.22 15.67 14.43
C VAL A 105 2.53 14.59 13.62
N PRO A 106 3.13 14.04 12.56
CA PRO A 106 4.51 14.24 12.12
C PRO A 106 4.70 15.56 11.35
N ALA A 107 5.96 15.96 11.14
CA ALA A 107 6.28 17.20 10.42
C ALA A 107 5.86 17.15 8.94
N ALA A 108 5.94 15.97 8.33
CA ALA A 108 5.42 15.65 7.02
C ALA A 108 4.39 14.51 7.16
N PRO A 109 3.46 14.34 6.19
CA PRO A 109 2.48 13.27 6.27
C PRO A 109 3.13 11.87 6.30
N GLU A 110 2.77 11.07 7.29
CA GLU A 110 3.33 9.72 7.50
C GLU A 110 2.39 8.66 6.93
N LYS A 111 2.90 7.76 6.09
CA LYS A 111 2.08 6.71 5.47
C LYS A 111 1.98 5.47 6.37
N ASP A 112 3.02 5.15 7.11
CA ASP A 112 3.07 3.94 7.91
C ASP A 112 2.27 4.12 9.21
N LEU A 113 0.99 3.75 9.17
CA LEU A 113 0.07 3.92 10.30
C LEU A 113 0.51 3.08 11.51
N LEU A 114 1.01 1.86 11.26
CA LEU A 114 1.47 0.97 12.33
C LEU A 114 2.72 1.54 13.02
N LEU A 115 3.68 2.07 12.26
CA LEU A 115 4.85 2.74 12.81
C LEU A 115 4.44 3.98 13.62
N PHE A 116 3.56 4.81 13.07
CA PHE A 116 3.09 6.01 13.75
C PHE A 116 2.44 5.68 15.10
N LEU A 117 1.59 4.65 15.15
CA LEU A 117 0.99 4.18 16.39
C LEU A 117 2.03 3.67 17.39
N LEU A 118 3.04 2.90 16.94
CA LEU A 118 4.14 2.43 17.80
C LEU A 118 4.90 3.58 18.45
N GLU A 119 5.16 4.66 17.71
CA GLU A 119 5.98 5.78 18.15
C GLU A 119 5.20 6.81 18.99
N HIS A 120 3.90 7.00 18.72
CA HIS A 120 3.14 8.13 19.26
C HIS A 120 1.92 7.76 20.11
N ALA A 121 1.46 6.51 20.12
CA ALA A 121 0.34 6.12 20.97
C ALA A 121 0.83 5.88 22.41
N ASP A 122 0.69 6.89 23.29
CA ASP A 122 1.22 6.87 24.66
C ASP A 122 0.58 5.82 25.58
N HIS A 123 -0.62 5.34 25.27
CA HIS A 123 -1.44 4.50 26.16
C HIS A 123 -1.27 3.00 25.93
N LEU A 124 -0.58 2.59 24.86
CA LEU A 124 -0.40 1.18 24.53
C LEU A 124 0.55 0.49 25.51
N GLU A 125 0.13 -0.68 25.98
CA GLU A 125 0.91 -1.59 26.80
C GLU A 125 1.99 -2.32 25.98
N ASP A 126 2.96 -2.94 26.66
CA ASP A 126 4.09 -3.59 26.01
C ASP A 126 3.64 -4.71 25.06
N TRP A 127 2.69 -5.55 25.46
CA TRP A 127 2.15 -6.63 24.61
C TRP A 127 1.38 -6.09 23.40
N GLN A 128 0.70 -4.95 23.54
CA GLN A 128 -0.03 -4.30 22.44
C GLN A 128 0.94 -3.72 21.40
N ARG A 129 1.99 -3.03 21.86
CA ARG A 129 3.07 -2.55 20.98
C ARG A 129 3.73 -3.71 20.27
N ASP A 130 3.95 -4.81 20.99
CA ASP A 130 4.57 -5.99 20.45
C ASP A 130 3.72 -6.65 19.33
N ILE A 131 2.40 -6.73 19.50
CA ILE A 131 1.48 -7.18 18.43
C ILE A 131 1.54 -6.26 17.21
N ILE A 132 1.52 -4.93 17.39
CA ILE A 132 1.65 -4.00 16.27
C ILE A 132 2.97 -4.20 15.53
N ALA A 133 4.07 -4.40 16.26
CA ALA A 133 5.38 -4.65 15.68
C ALA A 133 5.43 -5.96 14.89
N ILE A 134 4.85 -7.04 15.43
CA ILE A 134 4.71 -8.34 14.73
C ILE A 134 3.96 -8.15 13.40
N VAL A 135 2.75 -7.57 13.46
CA VAL A 135 1.92 -7.40 12.26
C VAL A 135 2.62 -6.52 11.23
N ARG A 136 3.27 -5.44 11.67
CA ARG A 136 4.04 -4.57 10.77
C ARG A 136 5.18 -5.30 10.08
N GLU A 137 5.98 -6.07 10.82
CA GLU A 137 7.08 -6.87 10.27
C GLU A 137 6.57 -7.88 9.24
N GLU A 138 5.50 -8.60 9.56
CA GLU A 138 4.88 -9.58 8.66
C GLU A 138 4.31 -8.90 7.40
N SER A 139 3.59 -7.79 7.54
CA SER A 139 3.08 -7.00 6.41
C SER A 139 4.19 -6.54 5.47
N LEU A 140 5.32 -6.08 6.02
CA LEU A 140 6.49 -5.67 5.24
C LEU A 140 7.14 -6.86 4.52
N TYR A 141 7.22 -8.02 5.18
CA TYR A 141 7.74 -9.24 4.57
C TYR A 141 6.96 -9.65 3.31
N PHE A 142 5.64 -9.49 3.32
CA PHE A 142 4.78 -9.84 2.17
C PHE A 142 4.71 -8.78 1.07
N VAL A 143 5.32 -7.60 1.23
CA VAL A 143 5.30 -6.54 0.21
C VAL A 143 5.87 -7.02 -1.14
N PRO A 144 7.05 -7.66 -1.23
CA PRO A 144 7.57 -8.13 -2.51
C PRO A 144 6.62 -9.09 -3.23
N GLN A 145 5.97 -9.99 -2.49
CA GLN A 145 4.98 -10.90 -3.06
C GLN A 145 3.77 -10.18 -3.65
N ARG A 146 3.33 -9.07 -3.03
CA ARG A 146 2.27 -8.21 -3.57
C ARG A 146 2.73 -7.43 -4.81
N MET A 147 4.00 -7.02 -4.86
CA MET A 147 4.57 -6.27 -5.99
C MET A 147 4.84 -7.12 -7.23
N THR A 148 5.02 -8.43 -7.08
CA THR A 148 5.44 -9.34 -8.15
C THR A 148 4.47 -10.51 -8.32
N LYS A 149 3.19 -10.33 -7.98
CA LYS A 149 2.20 -11.40 -7.97
C LYS A 149 2.01 -11.98 -9.37
N ILE A 150 1.73 -11.16 -10.36
CA ILE A 150 1.51 -11.58 -11.76
C ILE A 150 2.77 -12.29 -12.28
N MET A 151 3.94 -11.71 -12.06
CA MET A 151 5.20 -12.32 -12.46
C MET A 151 5.47 -13.66 -11.77
N ASN A 152 5.31 -13.75 -10.45
CA ASN A 152 5.56 -14.98 -9.70
C ASN A 152 4.62 -16.11 -10.13
N GLU A 153 3.32 -15.81 -10.25
CA GLU A 153 2.33 -16.80 -10.69
C GLU A 153 2.56 -17.21 -12.15
N GLY A 154 2.84 -16.24 -13.03
CA GLY A 154 3.17 -16.50 -14.43
C GLY A 154 4.43 -17.35 -14.61
N TRP A 155 5.50 -17.03 -13.88
CA TRP A 155 6.76 -17.77 -13.90
C TRP A 155 6.57 -19.21 -13.43
N ALA A 156 5.78 -19.40 -12.36
CA ALA A 156 5.44 -20.73 -11.88
C ALA A 156 4.64 -21.52 -12.91
N SER A 157 3.60 -20.94 -13.51
CA SER A 157 2.82 -21.57 -14.59
C SER A 157 3.69 -21.96 -15.79
N PHE A 158 4.58 -21.05 -16.21
CA PHE A 158 5.46 -21.24 -17.36
C PHE A 158 6.39 -22.44 -17.18
N TRP A 159 7.07 -22.53 -16.03
CA TRP A 159 7.97 -23.65 -15.76
C TRP A 159 7.24 -24.92 -15.38
N HIS A 160 6.14 -24.83 -14.65
CA HIS A 160 5.32 -26.00 -14.30
C HIS A 160 4.86 -26.72 -15.57
N MET A 161 4.33 -25.99 -16.56
CA MET A 161 3.93 -26.56 -17.84
C MET A 161 5.10 -27.23 -18.58
N ARG A 162 6.28 -26.61 -18.58
CA ARG A 162 7.46 -27.15 -19.26
C ARG A 162 8.00 -28.41 -18.59
N ILE A 163 8.15 -28.38 -17.28
CA ILE A 163 8.61 -29.53 -16.48
C ILE A 163 7.66 -30.70 -16.70
N MET A 164 6.35 -30.47 -16.59
CA MET A 164 5.35 -31.55 -16.79
C MET A 164 5.37 -32.14 -18.19
N ARG A 165 5.78 -31.37 -19.23
CA ARG A 165 5.96 -31.89 -20.60
C ARG A 165 7.25 -32.69 -20.79
N GLU A 166 8.25 -32.48 -19.95
CA GLU A 166 9.55 -33.19 -20.01
C GLU A 166 9.57 -34.44 -19.13
N LEU A 167 8.62 -34.58 -18.20
CA LEU A 167 8.44 -35.79 -17.40
C LEU A 167 7.86 -36.93 -18.25
N ASP A 168 8.28 -38.16 -17.95
CA ASP A 168 7.77 -39.38 -18.56
C ASP A 168 6.40 -39.74 -17.95
N LEU A 169 5.38 -38.98 -18.32
CA LEU A 169 4.00 -39.16 -17.87
C LEU A 169 3.23 -40.11 -18.81
N THR A 170 2.33 -40.89 -18.24
CA THR A 170 1.33 -41.63 -19.03
C THR A 170 0.31 -40.69 -19.67
N ASP A 171 -0.38 -41.15 -20.73
CA ASP A 171 -1.42 -40.36 -21.40
C ASP A 171 -2.53 -39.90 -20.44
N GLU A 172 -2.89 -40.73 -19.45
CA GLU A 172 -3.90 -40.41 -18.45
C GLU A 172 -3.43 -39.28 -17.51
N GLU A 173 -2.21 -39.38 -16.99
CA GLU A 173 -1.60 -38.34 -16.14
C GLU A 173 -1.43 -37.02 -16.90
N PHE A 174 -1.09 -37.07 -18.19
CA PHE A 174 -0.98 -35.88 -19.02
C PHE A 174 -2.33 -35.17 -19.22
N VAL A 175 -3.40 -35.93 -19.44
CA VAL A 175 -4.76 -35.38 -19.55
C VAL A 175 -5.24 -34.80 -18.21
N GLU A 176 -4.96 -35.48 -17.11
CA GLU A 176 -5.27 -34.98 -15.76
C GLU A 176 -4.53 -33.67 -15.47
N PHE A 177 -3.23 -33.62 -15.73
CA PHE A 177 -2.43 -32.41 -15.64
C PHE A 177 -3.03 -31.28 -16.50
N GLY A 178 -3.37 -31.55 -17.75
CA GLY A 178 -3.98 -30.56 -18.65
C GLY A 178 -5.27 -29.96 -18.08
N ARG A 179 -6.12 -30.79 -17.48
CA ARG A 179 -7.35 -30.34 -16.82
C ARG A 179 -7.05 -29.44 -15.62
N LEU A 180 -6.13 -29.84 -14.75
CA LEU A 180 -5.75 -29.07 -13.56
C LEU A 180 -5.10 -27.73 -13.93
N HIS A 181 -4.18 -27.74 -14.89
CA HIS A 181 -3.50 -26.54 -15.37
C HIS A 181 -4.49 -25.55 -16.00
N ALA A 182 -5.42 -26.04 -16.83
CA ALA A 182 -6.47 -25.21 -17.40
C ALA A 182 -7.37 -24.58 -16.33
N ALA A 183 -7.72 -25.33 -15.28
CA ALA A 183 -8.53 -24.79 -14.17
C ALA A 183 -7.81 -23.64 -13.44
N VAL A 184 -6.50 -23.77 -13.21
CA VAL A 184 -5.68 -22.72 -12.58
C VAL A 184 -5.51 -21.50 -13.49
N CYS A 185 -5.34 -21.71 -14.79
CA CYS A 185 -5.13 -20.65 -15.78
C CYS A 185 -6.43 -20.13 -16.42
N THR A 186 -7.61 -20.50 -15.90
CA THR A 186 -8.88 -20.04 -16.44
C THR A 186 -9.02 -18.52 -16.28
N PRO A 187 -9.32 -17.75 -17.34
CA PRO A 187 -9.57 -16.32 -17.23
C PRO A 187 -10.73 -16.03 -16.26
N GLY A 188 -10.56 -15.03 -15.39
CA GLY A 188 -11.64 -14.58 -14.52
C GLY A 188 -12.64 -13.70 -15.26
N HIS A 189 -13.92 -13.76 -14.89
CA HIS A 189 -14.99 -12.99 -15.55
C HIS A 189 -14.92 -11.48 -15.25
N MET A 190 -14.43 -11.10 -14.07
CA MET A 190 -14.35 -9.71 -13.60
C MET A 190 -13.00 -9.38 -12.95
N ARG A 191 -12.06 -10.33 -12.94
CA ARG A 191 -10.73 -10.13 -12.35
C ARG A 191 -9.71 -10.80 -13.22
N ILE A 192 -8.56 -10.16 -13.33
CA ILE A 192 -7.42 -10.77 -14.00
C ILE A 192 -6.96 -11.98 -13.21
N ASN A 193 -6.71 -13.05 -13.94
CA ASN A 193 -6.01 -14.20 -13.41
C ASN A 193 -4.49 -13.97 -13.58
N PRO A 194 -3.73 -13.78 -12.47
CA PRO A 194 -2.29 -13.52 -12.55
C PRO A 194 -1.52 -14.69 -13.16
N TYR A 195 -1.96 -15.94 -12.97
CA TYR A 195 -1.34 -17.12 -13.56
C TYR A 195 -1.44 -17.09 -15.09
N TYR A 196 -2.61 -16.74 -15.61
CA TYR A 196 -2.87 -16.70 -17.04
C TYR A 196 -2.15 -15.54 -17.72
N LEU A 197 -2.32 -14.32 -17.19
CA LEU A 197 -1.71 -13.12 -17.76
C LEU A 197 -0.18 -13.20 -17.70
N GLY A 198 0.38 -13.58 -16.56
CA GLY A 198 1.82 -13.71 -16.40
C GLY A 198 2.43 -14.80 -17.31
N LEU A 199 1.76 -15.96 -17.44
CA LEU A 199 2.18 -17.02 -18.36
C LEU A 199 2.28 -16.49 -19.80
N LYS A 200 1.24 -15.79 -20.27
CA LYS A 200 1.16 -15.29 -21.64
C LYS A 200 2.21 -14.25 -21.97
N ILE A 201 2.48 -13.36 -21.02
CA ILE A 201 3.56 -12.37 -21.19
C ILE A 201 4.93 -13.06 -21.23
N PHE A 202 5.21 -14.07 -20.37
CA PHE A 202 6.48 -14.80 -20.44
C PHE A 202 6.64 -15.62 -21.74
N GLU A 203 5.56 -16.23 -22.25
CA GLU A 203 5.57 -16.90 -23.56
C GLU A 203 5.93 -15.91 -24.69
N ASP A 204 5.36 -14.70 -24.67
CA ASP A 204 5.67 -13.66 -25.66
C ASP A 204 7.12 -13.17 -25.57
N ILE A 205 7.62 -12.91 -24.35
CA ILE A 205 9.00 -12.49 -24.13
C ILE A 205 9.98 -13.53 -24.66
N GLU A 206 9.79 -14.82 -24.34
CA GLU A 206 10.66 -15.88 -24.85
C GLU A 206 10.60 -15.98 -26.38
N LYS A 207 9.42 -15.84 -26.97
CA LYS A 207 9.22 -15.88 -28.43
C LYS A 207 9.94 -14.73 -29.15
N ARG A 208 9.93 -13.52 -28.58
CA ARG A 208 10.47 -12.31 -29.23
C ARG A 208 11.95 -12.06 -28.94
N PHE A 209 12.38 -12.34 -27.71
CA PHE A 209 13.71 -11.95 -27.22
C PHE A 209 14.57 -13.14 -26.81
N GLY A 210 14.01 -14.35 -26.81
CA GLY A 210 14.71 -15.56 -26.42
C GLY A 210 14.71 -15.83 -24.91
N ARG A 211 15.26 -16.99 -24.56
CA ARG A 211 15.20 -17.52 -23.19
C ARG A 211 16.04 -16.73 -22.18
N GLU A 212 17.16 -16.16 -22.58
CA GLU A 212 17.99 -15.38 -21.64
C GLU A 212 17.22 -14.17 -21.11
N LYS A 213 16.37 -13.57 -21.95
CA LYS A 213 15.59 -12.38 -21.58
C LYS A 213 14.58 -12.66 -20.47
N ILE A 214 13.90 -13.81 -20.48
CA ILE A 214 12.92 -14.14 -19.43
C ILE A 214 13.58 -14.27 -18.04
N PHE A 215 14.85 -14.69 -17.97
CA PHE A 215 15.61 -14.75 -16.72
C PHE A 215 16.03 -13.37 -16.23
N GLU A 216 16.45 -12.48 -17.13
CA GLU A 216 16.74 -11.07 -16.81
C GLU A 216 15.48 -10.37 -16.27
N VAL A 217 14.34 -10.56 -16.95
CA VAL A 217 13.04 -10.00 -16.54
C VAL A 217 12.63 -10.51 -15.16
N ARG A 218 12.76 -11.82 -14.92
CA ARG A 218 12.51 -12.42 -13.60
C ARG A 218 13.39 -11.78 -12.52
N GLU A 219 14.63 -11.45 -12.82
CA GLU A 219 15.57 -10.91 -11.85
C GLU A 219 15.27 -9.45 -11.48
N MET A 220 14.91 -8.61 -12.45
CA MET A 220 14.91 -7.15 -12.27
C MET A 220 13.51 -6.52 -12.12
N GLU A 221 12.49 -7.10 -12.73
CA GLU A 221 11.19 -6.44 -12.87
C GLU A 221 10.25 -6.69 -11.66
N ASN A 222 9.26 -5.81 -11.50
CA ASN A 222 8.05 -6.05 -10.71
C ASN A 222 6.81 -6.01 -11.62
N ASP A 223 5.61 -6.27 -11.11
CA ASP A 223 4.41 -6.36 -11.94
C ASP A 223 4.13 -5.05 -12.73
N VAL A 224 4.41 -3.89 -12.15
CA VAL A 224 4.19 -2.59 -12.82
C VAL A 224 5.13 -2.43 -14.00
N SER A 225 6.43 -2.67 -13.81
CA SER A 225 7.41 -2.53 -14.89
C SER A 225 7.29 -3.66 -15.92
N PHE A 226 6.91 -4.87 -15.47
CA PHE A 226 6.61 -6.02 -16.32
C PHE A 226 5.44 -5.73 -17.28
N LEU A 227 4.33 -5.19 -16.77
CA LEU A 227 3.19 -4.84 -17.62
C LEU A 227 3.53 -3.65 -18.53
N ARG A 228 4.23 -2.63 -18.03
CA ARG A 228 4.63 -1.48 -18.85
C ARG A 228 5.57 -1.85 -19.99
N GLY A 229 6.50 -2.78 -19.74
CA GLY A 229 7.51 -3.19 -20.72
C GLY A 229 7.04 -4.26 -21.70
N TYR A 230 6.14 -5.16 -21.27
CA TYR A 230 5.90 -6.41 -22.00
C TYR A 230 4.42 -6.74 -22.29
N LEU A 231 3.44 -6.00 -21.76
CA LEU A 231 2.05 -6.13 -22.21
C LEU A 231 1.88 -5.36 -23.53
N THR A 232 1.89 -6.06 -24.66
CA THR A 232 1.72 -5.44 -25.98
C THR A 232 0.27 -5.33 -26.41
N GLU A 233 0.04 -4.57 -27.49
CA GLU A 233 -1.26 -4.47 -28.15
C GLU A 233 -1.75 -5.84 -28.62
N GLU A 234 -0.89 -6.65 -29.25
CA GLU A 234 -1.27 -7.98 -29.76
C GLU A 234 -1.67 -8.92 -28.63
N LEU A 235 -0.97 -8.87 -27.48
CA LEU A 235 -1.35 -9.63 -26.30
C LEU A 235 -2.67 -9.13 -25.70
N CYS A 236 -2.88 -7.81 -25.67
CA CYS A 236 -4.12 -7.22 -25.18
C CYS A 236 -5.33 -7.69 -26.00
N GLU A 237 -5.17 -7.77 -27.33
CA GLU A 237 -6.17 -8.31 -28.25
C GLU A 237 -6.36 -9.82 -28.11
N GLU A 238 -5.29 -10.61 -28.06
CA GLU A 238 -5.34 -12.08 -27.90
C GLU A 238 -6.09 -12.47 -26.62
N LEU A 239 -5.85 -11.73 -25.54
CA LEU A 239 -6.40 -12.00 -24.22
C LEU A 239 -7.78 -11.34 -24.00
N ASP A 240 -8.30 -10.58 -24.97
CA ASP A 240 -9.52 -9.77 -24.89
C ASP A 240 -9.57 -8.94 -23.59
N LEU A 241 -8.49 -8.21 -23.30
CA LEU A 241 -8.43 -7.35 -22.12
C LEU A 241 -9.15 -6.01 -22.41
N PHE A 242 -9.89 -5.53 -21.42
CA PHE A 242 -10.65 -4.29 -21.53
C PHE A 242 -10.86 -3.62 -20.17
N VAL A 243 -11.08 -2.30 -20.20
CA VAL A 243 -11.49 -1.52 -19.03
C VAL A 243 -13.02 -1.46 -19.00
N TYR A 244 -13.59 -1.58 -17.80
CA TYR A 244 -15.04 -1.56 -17.61
C TYR A 244 -15.41 -0.74 -16.36
N GLU A 245 -16.57 -0.11 -16.40
CA GLU A 245 -17.10 0.72 -15.31
C GLU A 245 -18.57 0.37 -15.04
N LEU A 246 -19.00 0.51 -13.79
CA LEU A 246 -20.40 0.37 -13.41
C LEU A 246 -21.13 1.69 -13.75
N LYS A 247 -22.00 1.67 -14.76
CA LYS A 247 -22.84 2.82 -15.16
C LYS A 247 -24.29 2.39 -15.23
N ASP A 248 -25.17 3.10 -14.53
CA ASP A 248 -26.61 2.85 -14.49
C ASP A 248 -26.94 1.40 -14.04
N ASP A 249 -26.29 0.95 -12.96
CA ASP A 249 -26.39 -0.43 -12.42
C ASP A 249 -25.99 -1.55 -13.41
N ALA A 250 -25.31 -1.22 -14.50
CA ALA A 250 -24.79 -2.18 -15.46
C ALA A 250 -23.30 -1.97 -15.73
N TRP A 251 -22.54 -3.07 -15.82
CA TRP A 251 -21.14 -3.01 -16.23
C TRP A 251 -21.05 -2.73 -17.72
N LYS A 252 -20.36 -1.66 -18.10
CA LYS A 252 -20.12 -1.26 -19.50
C LYS A 252 -18.63 -1.23 -19.77
N ILE A 253 -18.22 -1.83 -20.89
CA ILE A 253 -16.85 -1.70 -21.39
C ILE A 253 -16.64 -0.24 -21.79
N THR A 254 -15.61 0.39 -21.24
CA THR A 254 -15.29 1.79 -21.47
C THR A 254 -14.15 1.95 -22.47
N ASP A 255 -13.16 1.07 -22.42
CA ASP A 255 -12.00 1.14 -23.30
C ASP A 255 -11.42 -0.24 -23.61
N LYS A 256 -10.84 -0.38 -24.80
CA LYS A 256 -10.08 -1.54 -25.26
C LYS A 256 -8.69 -1.18 -25.79
N GLN A 257 -8.34 0.10 -25.82
CA GLN A 257 -7.01 0.54 -26.24
C GLN A 257 -5.96 0.01 -25.27
N TRP A 258 -4.90 -0.59 -25.79
CA TRP A 258 -3.93 -1.32 -24.98
C TRP A 258 -3.22 -0.41 -23.96
N GLU A 259 -2.93 0.85 -24.30
CA GLU A 259 -2.33 1.79 -23.35
C GLU A 259 -3.25 2.03 -22.15
N ARG A 260 -4.54 2.21 -22.42
CA ARG A 260 -5.56 2.45 -21.39
C ARG A 260 -5.79 1.24 -20.51
N VAL A 261 -5.82 0.05 -21.11
CA VAL A 261 -5.90 -1.22 -20.38
C VAL A 261 -4.67 -1.36 -19.48
N ARG A 262 -3.46 -1.28 -20.03
CA ARG A 262 -2.19 -1.40 -19.31
C ARG A 262 -2.10 -0.40 -18.15
N ASP A 263 -2.42 0.86 -18.41
CA ASP A 263 -2.35 1.91 -17.40
C ASP A 263 -3.38 1.67 -16.30
N ALA A 264 -4.62 1.30 -16.64
CA ALA A 264 -5.62 0.91 -15.65
C ALA A 264 -5.19 -0.29 -14.79
N LEU A 265 -4.50 -1.28 -15.36
CA LEU A 265 -3.93 -2.38 -14.59
C LEU A 265 -2.86 -1.89 -13.63
N CYS A 266 -1.90 -1.11 -14.12
CA CYS A 266 -0.84 -0.54 -13.28
C CYS A 266 -1.42 0.31 -12.15
N ASP A 267 -2.44 1.12 -12.44
CA ASP A 267 -3.11 1.98 -11.46
C ASP A 267 -3.86 1.16 -10.41
N SER A 268 -4.48 0.04 -10.81
CA SER A 268 -5.13 -0.89 -9.87
C SER A 268 -4.14 -1.52 -8.89
N MET A 269 -2.86 -1.62 -9.27
CA MET A 269 -1.75 -2.10 -8.44
C MET A 269 -1.05 -1.00 -7.65
N THR A 270 -1.38 0.27 -7.89
CA THR A 270 -0.86 1.38 -7.09
C THR A 270 -1.28 1.19 -5.63
N ASN A 271 -0.30 1.26 -4.72
CA ASN A 271 -0.50 0.97 -3.30
C ASN A 271 -1.20 -0.38 -3.02
N PHE A 272 -0.92 -1.40 -3.85
CA PHE A 272 -1.53 -2.74 -3.76
C PHE A 272 -3.06 -2.77 -3.92
N GLY A 273 -3.64 -1.73 -4.54
CA GLY A 273 -5.09 -1.57 -4.66
C GLY A 273 -5.76 -1.03 -3.40
N ASN A 274 -5.00 -0.71 -2.36
CA ASN A 274 -5.50 -0.13 -1.12
C ASN A 274 -5.53 1.41 -1.19
N PRO A 275 -6.49 2.07 -0.55
CA PRO A 275 -6.52 3.53 -0.47
C PRO A 275 -5.25 4.11 0.15
N TYR A 276 -4.77 5.23 -0.40
CA TYR A 276 -3.56 5.88 0.08
C TYR A 276 -3.91 6.83 1.24
N ILE A 277 -3.78 6.33 2.47
CA ILE A 277 -4.10 7.07 3.70
C ILE A 277 -2.79 7.44 4.40
N VAL A 278 -2.71 8.69 4.88
CA VAL A 278 -1.56 9.20 5.64
C VAL A 278 -2.02 9.86 6.94
N VAL A 279 -1.19 9.81 7.97
CA VAL A 279 -1.31 10.65 9.16
C VAL A 279 -0.87 12.06 8.80
N GLU A 280 -1.81 13.00 8.90
CA GLU A 280 -1.57 14.42 8.67
C GLU A 280 -1.19 15.14 9.98
N ASP A 281 -1.83 14.79 11.10
CA ASP A 281 -1.59 15.40 12.42
C ASP A 281 -2.12 14.52 13.56
N GLY A 282 -1.24 14.01 14.43
CA GLY A 282 -1.56 13.26 15.64
C GLY A 282 -1.80 14.12 16.89
N ASP A 283 -1.67 15.45 16.78
CA ASP A 283 -2.15 16.38 17.80
C ASP A 283 -3.16 17.37 17.22
N TYR A 284 -4.12 16.83 16.47
CA TYR A 284 -5.11 17.65 15.80
C TYR A 284 -5.88 18.52 16.81
N ARG A 285 -5.92 19.83 16.51
CA ARG A 285 -6.49 20.88 17.37
C ARG A 285 -5.86 20.98 18.77
N GLY A 286 -4.73 20.34 19.03
CA GLY A 286 -4.08 20.29 20.35
C GLY A 286 -4.81 19.43 21.37
N ARG A 287 -5.56 18.42 20.90
CA ARG A 287 -6.36 17.51 21.74
C ARG A 287 -5.82 16.08 21.73
N LYS A 288 -4.63 15.85 21.14
CA LYS A 288 -4.10 14.52 20.81
C LYS A 288 -5.08 13.69 19.97
N GLU A 289 -5.85 14.34 19.11
CA GLU A 289 -6.75 13.68 18.17
C GLU A 289 -5.98 13.34 16.90
N LEU A 290 -6.32 12.23 16.27
CA LEU A 290 -5.63 11.76 15.07
C LEU A 290 -6.36 12.29 13.83
N LEU A 291 -5.65 13.03 12.97
CA LEU A 291 -6.11 13.45 11.66
C LEU A 291 -5.40 12.62 10.59
N LEU A 292 -6.21 11.85 9.87
CA LEU A 292 -5.85 11.09 8.69
C LEU A 292 -6.34 11.84 7.45
N ARG A 293 -5.58 11.70 6.36
CA ARG A 293 -5.97 12.21 5.05
C ARG A 293 -5.88 11.09 4.03
N HIS A 294 -6.97 10.90 3.29
CA HIS A 294 -6.98 10.09 2.09
C HIS A 294 -6.45 10.92 0.91
N GLN A 295 -5.31 10.51 0.35
CA GLN A 295 -4.81 11.02 -0.92
C GLN A 295 -5.62 10.38 -2.05
N HIS A 296 -6.74 11.01 -2.36
CA HIS A 296 -7.72 10.51 -3.33
C HIS A 296 -7.11 10.40 -4.72
N ASP A 297 -7.20 9.23 -5.32
CA ASP A 297 -6.68 8.90 -6.65
C ASP A 297 -7.78 8.75 -7.71
N GLY A 298 -8.97 9.28 -7.43
CA GLY A 298 -10.18 9.13 -8.25
C GLY A 298 -11.14 8.06 -7.74
N ARG A 299 -10.72 7.21 -6.79
CA ARG A 299 -11.57 6.16 -6.20
C ARG A 299 -12.07 6.57 -4.82
N ASP A 300 -13.39 6.53 -4.65
CA ASP A 300 -14.01 6.75 -3.34
C ASP A 300 -13.78 5.55 -2.41
N LEU A 301 -13.77 5.83 -1.10
CA LEU A 301 -13.71 4.78 -0.08
C LEU A 301 -15.03 4.01 -0.03
N ASP A 302 -14.95 2.70 0.20
CA ASP A 302 -16.09 1.92 0.67
C ASP A 302 -16.48 2.43 2.06
N LEU A 303 -17.60 3.16 2.14
CA LEU A 303 -18.03 3.84 3.36
C LEU A 303 -18.32 2.86 4.51
N PRO A 304 -19.15 1.79 4.33
CA PRO A 304 -19.31 0.77 5.36
C PRO A 304 -18.00 0.16 5.89
N TYR A 305 -17.04 -0.08 5.01
CA TYR A 305 -15.72 -0.59 5.41
C TYR A 305 -14.94 0.47 6.20
N ALA A 306 -14.88 1.70 5.68
CA ALA A 306 -14.17 2.82 6.30
C ALA A 306 -14.72 3.15 7.69
N GLU A 307 -16.05 3.13 7.90
CA GLU A 307 -16.66 3.35 9.21
C GLU A 307 -16.18 2.36 10.26
N LYS A 308 -16.08 1.07 9.91
CA LYS A 308 -15.57 0.02 10.81
C LYS A 308 -14.08 0.19 11.09
N THR A 309 -13.27 0.46 10.05
CA THR A 309 -11.84 0.71 10.22
C THR A 309 -11.57 1.93 11.13
N MET A 310 -12.41 2.97 11.05
CA MET A 310 -12.32 4.13 11.93
C MET A 310 -12.59 3.80 13.40
N GLN A 311 -13.50 2.86 13.69
CA GLN A 311 -13.74 2.37 15.06
C GLN A 311 -12.52 1.60 15.60
N TYR A 312 -11.88 0.78 14.77
CA TYR A 312 -10.63 0.11 15.14
C TYR A 312 -9.49 1.10 15.36
N LEU A 313 -9.35 2.11 14.51
CA LEU A 313 -8.37 3.19 14.69
C LEU A 313 -8.61 3.97 15.99
N TYR A 314 -9.87 4.25 16.35
CA TYR A 314 -10.19 4.85 17.65
C TYR A 314 -9.75 3.94 18.80
N GLN A 315 -9.97 2.63 18.72
CA GLN A 315 -9.51 1.68 19.72
C GLN A 315 -7.98 1.68 19.85
N LEU A 316 -7.25 1.70 18.73
CA LEU A 316 -5.77 1.70 18.71
C LEU A 316 -5.16 3.05 19.14
N TRP A 317 -5.83 4.17 18.87
CA TRP A 317 -5.33 5.51 19.20
C TRP A 317 -5.81 6.00 20.59
N GLY A 318 -6.94 5.49 21.07
CA GLY A 318 -7.53 5.83 22.37
C GLY A 318 -8.22 7.20 22.43
N ARG A 319 -8.25 7.95 21.32
CA ARG A 319 -8.82 9.30 21.21
C ARG A 319 -9.55 9.46 19.88
N PRO A 320 -10.37 10.53 19.70
CA PRO A 320 -11.07 10.77 18.45
C PRO A 320 -10.16 10.73 17.22
N VAL A 321 -10.65 10.09 16.16
CA VAL A 321 -9.96 9.95 14.87
C VAL A 321 -10.80 10.62 13.80
N HIS A 322 -10.15 11.42 12.96
CA HIS A 322 -10.74 12.15 11.85
C HIS A 322 -10.09 11.69 10.56
N LEU A 323 -10.88 11.39 9.53
CA LEU A 323 -10.43 11.04 8.20
C LEU A 323 -11.01 12.04 7.20
N GLU A 324 -10.13 12.82 6.58
CA GLU A 324 -10.48 13.70 5.46
C GLU A 324 -10.39 12.93 4.14
N THR A 325 -11.50 12.87 3.40
CA THR A 325 -11.61 12.19 2.10
C THR A 325 -12.51 13.00 1.15
N GLN A 326 -12.73 12.48 -0.06
CA GLN A 326 -13.75 12.94 -0.97
C GLN A 326 -14.78 11.81 -1.17
N VAL A 327 -16.05 12.19 -1.28
CA VAL A 327 -17.17 11.30 -1.60
C VAL A 327 -17.97 11.96 -2.71
N GLU A 328 -18.10 11.30 -3.86
CA GLU A 328 -18.73 11.85 -5.07
C GLU A 328 -18.17 13.24 -5.45
N GLY A 329 -16.84 13.40 -5.32
CA GLY A 329 -16.14 14.65 -5.59
C GLY A 329 -16.36 15.77 -4.56
N ARG A 330 -17.02 15.49 -3.44
CA ARG A 330 -17.23 16.46 -2.35
C ARG A 330 -16.31 16.18 -1.17
N PRO A 331 -15.51 17.17 -0.73
CA PRO A 331 -14.72 17.07 0.50
C PRO A 331 -15.60 16.69 1.70
N THR A 332 -15.21 15.61 2.38
CA THR A 332 -15.96 15.02 3.49
C THR A 332 -15.00 14.62 4.59
N ARG A 333 -15.35 14.90 5.84
CA ARG A 333 -14.63 14.40 7.01
C ARG A 333 -15.48 13.36 7.72
N ILE A 334 -14.89 12.19 7.95
CA ILE A 334 -15.43 11.13 8.78
C ILE A 334 -14.78 11.26 10.16
N THR A 335 -15.57 11.37 11.21
CA THR A 335 -15.08 11.49 12.59
C THR A 335 -15.63 10.35 13.42
N CYS A 336 -14.73 9.64 14.10
CA CYS A 336 -15.06 8.58 15.04
C CYS A 336 -14.76 9.02 16.48
N GLU A 337 -15.78 8.99 17.33
CA GLU A 337 -15.71 9.27 18.76
C GLU A 337 -16.35 8.08 19.51
N GLY A 338 -15.52 7.15 19.98
CA GLY A 338 -16.02 5.90 20.57
C GLY A 338 -16.68 5.02 19.51
N GLU A 339 -17.91 4.58 19.77
CA GLU A 339 -18.69 3.78 18.80
C GLU A 339 -19.36 4.64 17.73
N LYS A 340 -19.45 5.96 17.95
CA LYS A 340 -20.19 6.86 17.07
C LYS A 340 -19.30 7.35 15.93
N VAL A 341 -19.67 7.00 14.71
CA VAL A 341 -19.08 7.56 13.49
C VAL A 341 -20.03 8.60 12.90
N THR A 342 -19.48 9.76 12.55
CA THR A 342 -20.23 10.87 11.95
C THR A 342 -19.52 11.35 10.70
N MET A 343 -20.30 11.78 9.71
CA MET A 343 -19.79 12.33 8.46
C MET A 343 -20.24 13.79 8.31
N GLU A 344 -19.28 14.69 8.11
CA GLU A 344 -19.53 16.11 7.85
C GLU A 344 -18.96 16.49 6.47
N LYS A 345 -19.70 17.31 5.71
CA LYS A 345 -19.19 17.91 4.46
C LYS A 345 -18.33 19.11 4.83
N LEU A 346 -17.16 19.23 4.20
CA LEU A 346 -16.19 20.30 4.46
C LEU A 346 -16.39 21.52 3.57
#